data_AF-A0A7T3FWT6-F1
#
_entry.id   AF-A0A7T3FWT6-F1
#
_cell.length_a   1.000
_cell.length_b   1.000
_cell.length_c   1.000
_cell.angle_alpha   90.00
_cell.angle_beta   90.00
_cell.angle_gamma   90.00
#
_symmetry.space_group_name_H-M   'P 1'
#
loop_
_entity.id
_entity.type
_entity.pdbx_description
1 polymer ?
#
loop_
_entity_poly.entity_id
_entity_poly.type
_entity_poly.pdbx_seq_one_letter_code
_entity_poly.pdbx_strand_id
1 'polypeptide(L)'
;MNVLRVVGVAVLSVVDALVPAVVAALTVLFFAVDPWVDAANPWVLSAGAGVAVFLGTLVVGFATTMLGHGPFPVTRLTKRLWQWWHRPWFAGRDRRGR
;
A
#
# COMPACT_ATOMS: atom_id res chain seq x y z
N MET A 1 20.71 11.62 10.78
CA MET A 1 19.45 12.00 10.09
C MET A 1 18.79 13.10 10.91
N ASN A 2 18.41 14.24 10.31
CA ASN A 2 17.68 15.28 11.04
C ASN A 2 16.38 14.70 11.60
N VAL A 3 16.11 14.89 12.89
CA VAL A 3 14.93 14.36 13.60
C VAL A 3 13.63 14.76 12.87
N LEU A 4 13.57 15.99 12.36
CA LEU A 4 12.47 16.50 11.55
C LEU A 4 12.17 15.63 10.31
N ARG A 5 13.21 15.10 9.66
CA ARG A 5 13.09 14.23 8.48
C ARG A 5 12.55 12.86 8.86
N VAL A 6 12.93 12.33 10.03
CA VAL A 6 12.42 11.05 10.54
C VAL A 6 10.94 11.16 10.87
N VAL A 7 10.55 12.23 11.57
CA VAL A 7 9.14 12.50 11.90
C VAL A 7 8.32 12.68 10.63
N GLY A 8 8.81 13.45 9.66
CA GLY A 8 8.14 13.61 8.36
C GLY A 8 7.93 12.29 7.63
N VAL A 9 8.94 11.41 7.62
CA VAL A 9 8.83 10.09 7.00
C VAL A 9 7.86 9.19 7.75
N ALA A 10 7.86 9.22 9.08
CA ALA A 10 6.92 8.45 9.90
C ALA A 10 5.47 8.87 9.61
N VAL A 11 5.17 10.16 9.62
CA VAL A 11 3.83 10.68 9.30
C VAL A 11 3.39 10.28 7.89
N LEU A 12 4.26 10.46 6.90
CA LEU A 12 3.96 10.04 5.52
C LEU A 12 3.76 8.52 5.39
N SER A 13 4.43 7.71 6.21
CA SER A 13 4.29 6.25 6.16
C SER A 13 2.97 5.78 6.74
N VAL A 14 2.46 6.49 7.76
CA VAL A 14 1.11 6.27 8.28
C VAL A 14 0.07 6.58 7.19
N VAL A 15 0.24 7.69 6.47
CA VAL A 15 -0.66 8.04 5.35
C VAL A 15 -0.58 7.00 4.22
N ASP A 16 0.62 6.53 3.88
CA ASP A 16 0.83 5.49 2.85
C ASP A 16 0.16 4.16 3.22
N ALA A 17 0.17 3.80 4.51
CA ALA A 17 -0.46 2.59 5.03
C ALA A 17 -1.98 2.72 5.23
N LEU A 18 -2.51 3.93 5.35
CA LEU A 18 -3.94 4.15 5.58
C LEU A 18 -4.79 3.73 4.38
N VAL A 19 -4.34 4.04 3.16
CA VAL A 19 -5.08 3.72 1.93
C VAL A 19 -5.32 2.21 1.77
N PRO A 20 -4.30 1.33 1.77
CA PRO A 20 -4.54 -0.11 1.65
C PRO A 20 -5.30 -0.69 2.85
N ALA A 21 -5.15 -0.12 4.05
CA ALA A 21 -5.90 -0.54 5.22
C ALA A 21 -7.41 -0.29 5.06
N VAL A 22 -7.79 0.89 4.59
CA VAL A 22 -9.19 1.23 4.30
C VAL A 22 -9.74 0.33 3.20
N VAL A 23 -8.97 0.12 2.12
CA VAL A 23 -9.37 -0.79 1.04
C VAL A 23 -9.61 -2.19 1.59
N ALA A 24 -8.69 -2.74 2.38
CA ALA A 24 -8.82 -4.07 2.95
C ALA A 24 -10.03 -4.21 3.89
N ALA A 25 -10.26 -3.22 4.76
CA ALA A 25 -11.41 -3.20 5.65
C ALA A 25 -12.72 -3.22 4.86
N LEU A 26 -12.84 -2.37 3.83
CA LEU A 26 -14.03 -2.34 2.96
C LEU A 26 -14.17 -3.63 2.15
N THR A 27 -13.07 -4.19 1.63
CA THR A 27 -13.11 -5.45 0.90
C THR A 27 -13.65 -6.57 1.79
N VAL A 28 -13.18 -6.66 3.03
CA VAL A 28 -13.67 -7.68 3.97
C VAL A 28 -15.13 -7.44 4.31
N LEU A 29 -15.50 -6.19 4.63
CA LEU A 29 -16.86 -5.84 5.04
C LEU A 29 -17.90 -6.15 3.95
N PHE A 30 -17.60 -5.86 2.69
CA PHE A 30 -18.56 -5.95 1.59
C PHE A 30 -18.49 -7.24 0.77
N PHE A 31 -17.33 -7.90 0.72
CA PHE A 31 -17.11 -9.03 -0.19
C PHE A 31 -16.68 -10.33 0.49
N ALA A 32 -16.13 -10.27 1.71
CA ALA A 32 -15.60 -11.47 2.37
C ALA A 32 -16.51 -12.01 3.47
N VAL A 33 -17.25 -11.14 4.16
CA VAL A 33 -18.17 -11.57 5.21
C VAL A 33 -19.53 -11.87 4.59
N ASP A 34 -19.91 -13.15 4.53
CA ASP A 34 -21.27 -13.54 4.21
C ASP A 34 -22.11 -13.53 5.50
N PRO A 35 -23.03 -12.57 5.68
CA PRO A 35 -23.82 -12.44 6.91
C PRO A 35 -24.75 -13.63 7.15
N TRP A 36 -24.93 -14.52 6.16
CA TRP A 36 -25.74 -15.74 6.29
C TRP A 36 -24.94 -16.97 6.74
N VAL A 37 -23.61 -16.94 6.64
CA VAL A 37 -22.74 -18.09 6.92
C VAL A 37 -21.87 -17.86 8.16
N ASP A 38 -21.45 -16.62 8.42
CA ASP A 38 -20.56 -16.30 9.54
C ASP A 38 -21.33 -15.80 10.78
N ALA A 39 -21.17 -16.51 11.90
CA ALA A 39 -21.62 -16.04 13.22
C ALA A 39 -20.74 -14.93 13.81
N ALA A 40 -19.63 -14.59 13.14
CA ALA A 40 -18.69 -13.58 13.56
C ALA A 40 -19.18 -12.17 13.18
N ASN A 41 -18.94 -11.19 14.07
CA ASN A 41 -19.33 -9.81 13.83
C ASN A 41 -18.55 -9.22 12.61
N PRO A 42 -19.24 -8.86 11.50
CA PRO A 42 -18.60 -8.34 10.29
C PRO A 42 -17.75 -7.08 10.53
N TRP A 43 -18.15 -6.26 11.50
CA TRP A 43 -17.43 -5.05 11.89
C TRP A 43 -16.07 -5.36 12.53
N VAL A 44 -16.01 -6.44 13.33
CA VAL A 44 -14.76 -6.87 13.98
C VAL A 44 -13.81 -7.45 12.95
N LEU A 45 -14.31 -8.26 12.01
CA LEU A 45 -13.50 -8.84 10.93
C LEU A 45 -12.93 -7.77 10.00
N SER A 46 -13.76 -6.82 9.56
CA SER A 46 -13.32 -5.71 8.71
C SER A 46 -12.32 -4.79 9.41
N ALA A 47 -12.58 -4.42 10.66
CA ALA A 47 -11.63 -3.64 11.46
C ALA A 47 -10.30 -4.40 11.65
N GLY A 48 -10.35 -5.69 11.96
CA GLY A 48 -9.17 -6.55 12.11
C GLY A 48 -8.34 -6.63 10.83
N ALA A 49 -8.99 -6.81 9.68
CA ALA A 49 -8.32 -6.81 8.39
C ALA A 49 -7.65 -5.46 8.07
N GLY A 50 -8.34 -4.34 8.34
CA GLY A 50 -7.78 -3.01 8.19
C GLY A 50 -6.52 -2.80 9.05
N VAL A 51 -6.58 -3.16 10.33
CA VAL A 51 -5.44 -3.05 11.26
C VAL A 51 -4.28 -3.95 10.82
N ALA A 52 -4.55 -5.18 10.42
CA ALA A 52 -3.52 -6.12 9.96
C ALA A 52 -2.78 -5.57 8.73
N VAL A 53 -3.51 -5.05 7.74
CA VAL A 53 -2.93 -4.48 6.52
C VAL A 53 -2.19 -3.18 6.81
N PHE A 54 -2.70 -2.33 7.71
CA PHE A 54 -2.02 -1.12 8.15
C PHE A 54 -0.64 -1.45 8.74
N LEU A 55 -0.59 -2.35 9.72
CA LEU A 55 0.66 -2.76 10.36
C LEU A 55 1.59 -3.47 9.38
N GLY A 56 1.07 -4.36 8.54
CA GLY A 56 1.86 -5.02 7.51
C GLY A 56 2.51 -4.03 6.55
N THR A 57 1.77 -3.00 6.12
CA THR A 57 2.31 -1.97 5.22
C THR A 57 3.39 -1.13 5.88
N LEU A 58 3.24 -0.78 7.16
CA LEU A 58 4.28 -0.10 7.93
C LEU A 58 5.55 -0.95 8.07
N VAL A 59 5.40 -2.24 8.40
CA VAL A 59 6.52 -3.18 8.54
C VAL A 59 7.25 -3.33 7.21
N VAL A 60 6.52 -3.51 6.10
CA VAL A 60 7.11 -3.57 4.76
C VAL A 60 7.82 -2.27 4.41
N GLY A 61 7.20 -1.11 4.67
CA GLY A 61 7.82 0.19 4.40
C GLY A 61 9.09 0.44 5.22
N PHE A 62 9.11 -0.05 6.46
CA PHE A 62 10.29 -0.01 7.32
C PHE A 62 11.39 -0.95 6.78
N ALA A 63 11.05 -2.19 6.45
CA ALA A 63 11.98 -3.17 5.89
C ALA A 63 12.59 -2.67 4.56
N THR A 64 11.78 -2.12 3.64
CA THR A 64 12.29 -1.56 2.37
C THR A 64 13.20 -0.36 2.59
N THR A 65 12.96 0.43 3.65
CA THR A 65 13.84 1.53 4.03
C THR A 65 15.17 1.00 4.55
N MET A 66 15.16 -0.03 5.40
CA MET A 66 16.38 -0.69 5.89
C MET A 66 17.21 -1.32 4.76
N LEU A 67 16.55 -1.92 3.76
CA LEU A 67 17.18 -2.52 2.59
C LEU A 67 17.64 -1.46 1.55
N GLY A 68 17.59 -0.17 1.87
CA GLY A 68 18.03 0.92 0.99
C GLY A 68 17.14 1.15 -0.24
N HIS A 69 16.03 0.44 -0.34
CA HIS A 69 15.06 0.67 -1.42
C HIS A 69 14.33 1.99 -1.17
N GLY A 70 14.13 2.36 0.09
CA GLY A 70 13.57 3.63 0.55
C GLY A 70 12.10 3.52 0.98
N PRO A 71 11.53 4.61 1.52
CA PRO A 71 10.24 4.58 2.17
C PRO A 71 9.06 4.62 1.18
N PHE A 72 7.86 4.26 1.68
CA PHE A 72 6.55 4.35 1.02
C PHE A 72 6.30 3.31 -0.09
N PRO A 73 6.10 2.03 0.25
CA PRO A 73 5.90 0.97 -0.72
C PRO A 73 4.65 1.19 -1.59
N VAL A 74 3.54 1.70 -1.02
CA VAL A 74 2.26 1.82 -1.73
C VAL A 74 2.33 2.94 -2.76
N THR A 75 2.77 4.14 -2.34
CA THR A 75 2.93 5.29 -3.24
C THR A 75 3.85 4.96 -4.42
N ARG A 76 4.90 4.16 -4.21
CA ARG A 76 5.79 3.72 -5.28
C ARG A 76 5.13 2.75 -6.25
N LEU A 77 4.38 1.79 -5.72
CA LEU A 77 3.57 0.88 -6.53
C LEU A 77 2.58 1.66 -7.38
N THR A 78 1.85 2.61 -6.80
CA THR A 78 0.91 3.47 -7.51
C THR A 78 1.60 4.29 -8.60
N LYS A 79 2.76 4.88 -8.32
CA LYS A 79 3.54 5.61 -9.35
C LYS A 79 4.01 4.71 -10.47
N ARG A 80 4.47 3.49 -10.17
CA ARG A 80 4.88 2.50 -11.19
C ARG A 80 3.69 2.07 -12.03
N LEU A 81 2.56 1.80 -11.40
CA LEU A 81 1.33 1.43 -12.09
C LEU A 81 0.86 2.57 -13.00
N TRP A 82 0.90 3.82 -12.51
CA TRP A 82 0.59 5.01 -13.29
C TRP A 82 1.53 5.18 -14.49
N GLN A 83 2.84 5.04 -14.29
CA GLN A 83 3.83 5.11 -15.37
C GLN A 83 3.65 3.98 -16.39
N TRP A 84 3.26 2.79 -15.94
CA TRP A 84 2.98 1.66 -16.82
C TRP A 84 1.70 1.89 -17.63
N TRP A 85 0.65 2.41 -16.98
CA TRP A 85 -0.63 2.75 -17.61
C TRP A 85 -0.49 3.88 -18.64
N HIS A 86 0.28 4.92 -18.31
CA HIS A 86 0.55 6.07 -19.18
C HIS A 86 1.75 5.88 -20.10
N ARG A 87 2.39 4.71 -20.09
CA ARG A 87 3.45 4.42 -21.05
C ARG A 87 2.80 4.35 -22.43
N PRO A 88 3.25 5.13 -23.42
CA PRO A 88 2.77 4.94 -24.78
C PRO A 88 3.10 3.51 -25.17
N TRP A 89 2.07 2.72 -25.52
CA TRP A 89 2.20 1.32 -25.93
C TRP A 89 3.17 1.12 -27.13
N PHE A 90 3.54 2.22 -27.80
CA PHE A 90 4.47 2.28 -28.93
C PHE A 90 5.90 2.72 -28.59
N ALA A 91 6.22 3.13 -27.35
CA ALA A 91 7.55 3.63 -26.98
C ALA A 91 8.54 2.49 -26.63
N GLY A 92 8.55 1.43 -27.46
CA GLY A 92 9.19 0.15 -27.16
C GLY A 92 9.82 -0.57 -28.34
N ARG A 93 10.37 0.15 -29.32
CA ARG A 93 11.44 -0.28 -30.25
C ARG A 93 12.08 1.00 -30.81
N ASP A 94 13.36 0.96 -31.20
CA ASP A 94 14.08 2.04 -31.90
C ASP A 94 14.89 3.06 -31.10
N ARG A 95 15.49 2.69 -29.95
CA ARG A 95 16.70 3.39 -29.47
C ARG A 95 17.78 2.45 -28.93
N ARG A 96 18.25 1.53 -29.79
CA ARG A 96 19.62 0.99 -29.74
C ARG A 96 20.11 0.85 -31.18
N GLY A 97 20.85 1.86 -31.63
CA GLY A 97 21.35 1.95 -32.99
C GLY A 97 22.19 3.21 -33.18
N ARG A 98 23.12 3.47 -32.25
CA ARG A 98 24.35 4.22 -32.44
C ARG A 98 25.38 3.69 -31.46
#